data_AF-A0A9E1NSB6-F1
#
_entry.id   AF-A0A9E1NSB6-F1
#
_cell.length_a   1.000
_cell.length_b   1.000
_cell.length_c   1.000
_cell.angle_alpha   90.00
_cell.angle_beta   90.00
_cell.angle_gamma   90.00
#
_symmetry.space_group_name_H-M   'P 1'
#
loop_
_entity.id
_entity.type
_entity.pdbx_description
1 polymer ?
#
loop_
_entity_poly.entity_id
_entity_poly.type
_entity_poly.pdbx_seq_one_letter_code
_entity_poly.pdbx_strand_id
1 'polypeptide(L)'
;WDYANVCTRCHTHPKTPFLPSVHDKYKFNYEERKMKVHPVAKFYNEDNMDQKLEKVKDRAKEVSQSEKTPLVIEDFKVKKGKLKFKKGTKPYNKKKKSFNYKK
;
A
#
# COMPACT_ATOMS: atom_id res chain seq x y z
N TRP A 1 6.64 9.14 2.23
CA TRP A 1 5.51 8.19 2.13
C TRP A 1 5.92 7.08 1.19
N ASP A 2 6.01 5.86 1.71
CA ASP A 2 6.44 4.68 0.96
C ASP A 2 5.29 4.12 0.11
N TYR A 3 4.98 4.83 -0.98
CA TYR A 3 3.91 4.44 -1.92
C TYR A 3 4.17 3.08 -2.58
N ALA A 4 5.43 2.72 -2.82
CA ALA A 4 5.81 1.44 -3.40
C ALA A 4 5.36 0.27 -2.51
N ASN A 5 5.65 0.35 -1.21
CA ASN A 5 5.21 -0.64 -0.23
C ASN A 5 3.68 -0.67 -0.09
N VAL A 6 3.00 0.48 -0.09
CA VAL A 6 1.53 0.51 -0.01
C VAL A 6 0.89 -0.20 -1.21
N CYS A 7 1.36 0.08 -2.42
CA CYS A 7 0.80 -0.51 -3.64
C CYS A 7 1.13 -2.01 -3.76
N THR A 8 2.36 -2.41 -3.48
CA THR A 8 2.79 -3.81 -3.58
C THR A 8 2.07 -4.71 -2.57
N ARG A 9 1.74 -4.22 -1.37
CA ARG A 9 0.98 -4.99 -0.34
C ARG A 9 -0.25 -5.70 -0.87
N CYS A 10 -1.00 -5.07 -1.78
CA CYS A 10 -2.20 -5.65 -2.37
C CYS A 10 -1.92 -6.28 -3.74
N HIS A 11 -1.23 -5.57 -4.62
CA HIS A 11 -1.05 -6.00 -6.01
C HIS A 11 -0.11 -7.20 -6.16
N THR A 12 0.81 -7.42 -5.22
CA THR A 12 1.71 -8.58 -5.21
C THR A 12 1.37 -9.55 -4.07
N HIS A 13 0.17 -9.45 -3.48
CA HIS A 13 -0.24 -10.34 -2.40
C HIS A 13 -0.38 -11.78 -2.93
N PRO A 14 0.21 -12.80 -2.28
CA PRO A 14 0.22 -14.19 -2.79
C PRO A 14 -1.17 -14.83 -2.93
N LYS A 15 -2.18 -14.22 -2.31
CA LYS A 15 -3.58 -14.69 -2.34
C LYS A 15 -4.53 -13.73 -3.05
N THR A 16 -4.00 -12.75 -3.76
CA THR A 16 -4.84 -11.96 -4.66
C THR A 16 -5.43 -12.91 -5.70
N PRO A 17 -6.74 -12.83 -6.01
CA PRO A 17 -7.30 -13.58 -7.13
C PRO A 17 -6.87 -12.99 -8.49
N PHE A 18 -6.29 -11.79 -8.48
CA PHE A 18 -5.86 -11.05 -9.66
C PHE A 18 -4.39 -11.34 -9.96
N LEU A 19 -4.10 -12.56 -10.38
CA LEU A 19 -2.74 -13.00 -10.73
C LEU A 19 -2.49 -12.85 -12.23
N PRO A 20 -1.23 -12.66 -12.66
CA PRO A 20 -0.87 -12.67 -14.09
C PRO A 20 -1.28 -13.97 -14.79
N SER A 21 -1.30 -15.09 -14.06
CA SER A 21 -1.76 -16.39 -14.55
C SER A 21 -3.25 -16.45 -14.90
N VAL A 22 -4.06 -15.55 -14.35
CA VAL A 22 -5.49 -15.43 -14.70
C VAL A 22 -5.65 -14.57 -15.97
N HIS A 23 -4.89 -13.48 -16.06
CA HIS A 23 -4.84 -12.62 -17.25
C HIS A 23 -3.66 -11.64 -17.14
N ASP A 24 -2.95 -11.41 -18.25
CA ASP A 24 -1.82 -10.47 -18.33
C ASP A 24 -2.12 -9.05 -17.81
N LYS A 25 -3.38 -8.60 -17.88
CA LYS A 25 -3.80 -7.29 -17.37
C LYS A 25 -3.55 -7.10 -15.87
N TYR A 26 -3.36 -8.20 -15.13
CA TYR A 26 -3.07 -8.20 -13.70
C TYR A 26 -1.57 -8.19 -13.38
N LYS A 27 -0.69 -8.24 -14.38
CA LYS A 27 0.73 -8.00 -14.19
C LYS A 27 0.94 -6.61 -13.61
N PHE A 28 1.56 -6.56 -12.44
CA PHE A 28 1.78 -5.33 -11.70
C PHE A 28 3.22 -4.84 -11.91
N ASN A 29 3.35 -3.64 -12.46
CA ASN A 29 4.58 -2.86 -12.49
C ASN A 29 4.30 -1.55 -11.76
N TYR A 30 5.03 -1.29 -10.67
CA TYR A 30 4.78 -0.14 -9.82
C TYR A 30 4.95 1.19 -10.57
N GLU A 31 6.03 1.36 -11.33
CA GLU A 31 6.31 2.61 -12.04
C GLU A 31 5.27 2.88 -13.13
N GLU A 32 4.91 1.86 -13.92
CA GLU A 32 3.89 2.00 -14.97
C GLU A 32 2.51 2.33 -14.38
N ARG A 33 2.11 1.64 -13.31
CA ARG A 33 0.81 1.84 -12.66
C ARG A 33 0.74 3.18 -11.94
N LYS A 34 1.83 3.59 -11.28
CA LYS A 34 1.95 4.89 -10.61
C LYS A 34 1.67 6.03 -11.58
N MET A 35 2.21 5.99 -12.81
CA MET A 35 1.95 7.01 -13.83
C MET A 35 0.50 7.00 -14.33
N LYS A 36 -0.13 5.82 -14.40
CA LYS A 36 -1.55 5.70 -14.79
C LYS A 36 -2.51 6.28 -13.74
N VAL A 37 -2.23 6.09 -12.44
CA VAL A 37 -3.09 6.57 -11.35
C VAL A 37 -2.73 7.98 -10.85
N HIS A 38 -1.49 8.42 -11.07
CA HIS A 38 -1.04 9.79 -10.81
C HIS A 38 -0.63 10.45 -12.13
N PRO A 39 -1.59 10.87 -12.96
CA PRO A 39 -1.35 11.52 -14.25
C PRO A 39 -0.85 12.96 -14.08
N VAL A 40 0.22 13.16 -13.31
CA VAL A 40 0.81 14.48 -13.02
C VAL A 40 1.08 15.24 -14.32
N ALA A 41 1.62 14.59 -15.35
CA ALA A 41 1.88 15.22 -16.64
C ALA A 41 0.63 15.78 -17.36
N LYS A 42 -0.58 15.30 -17.05
CA LYS A 42 -1.84 15.80 -17.64
C LYS A 42 -2.47 16.94 -16.86
N PHE A 43 -2.24 16.97 -15.55
CA PHE A 43 -2.95 17.89 -14.65
C PHE A 43 -2.04 18.92 -14.01
N TYR A 44 -0.72 18.75 -14.04
CA TYR A 44 0.25 19.73 -13.56
C TYR A 44 0.46 20.79 -14.66
N ASN A 45 0.03 22.02 -14.38
CA ASN A 45 0.06 23.15 -15.30
C ASN A 45 0.56 24.40 -14.57
N GLU A 46 0.81 25.49 -15.30
CA GLU A 46 1.32 26.76 -14.74
C GLU A 46 0.47 27.28 -13.58
N ASP A 47 -0.86 27.09 -13.64
CA ASP A 47 -1.83 27.54 -12.63
C ASP A 47 -1.79 26.76 -11.32
N ASN A 48 -1.23 25.55 -11.28
CA ASN A 48 -1.14 24.73 -10.06
C ASN A 48 0.29 24.28 -9.71
N MET A 49 1.29 24.79 -10.43
CA MET A 49 2.70 24.66 -10.04
C MET A 49 3.00 25.30 -8.68
N ASP A 50 2.15 26.22 -8.23
CA ASP A 50 2.22 26.91 -6.95
C ASP A 50 1.76 26.03 -5.77
N GLN A 51 1.21 24.84 -6.03
CA GLN A 51 1.17 23.72 -5.08
C GLN A 51 2.60 23.19 -4.83
N LYS A 52 3.55 24.10 -4.58
CA LYS A 52 4.85 23.81 -4.03
C LYS A 52 4.63 23.19 -2.67
N LEU A 53 4.87 21.90 -2.58
CA LEU A 53 5.10 21.25 -1.31
C LEU A 53 6.47 21.76 -0.79
N GLU A 54 6.47 22.96 -0.19
CA GLU A 54 7.68 23.68 0.26
C GLU A 54 8.62 22.83 1.10
N LYS A 55 8.06 21.85 1.82
CA LYS A 55 8.78 20.97 2.73
C LYS A 55 9.09 19.59 2.15
N VAL A 56 9.01 19.34 0.83
CA VAL A 56 9.29 17.98 0.28
C VAL A 56 10.67 17.47 0.66
N LYS A 57 11.71 18.30 0.47
CA LYS A 57 13.08 17.91 0.76
C LYS A 57 13.30 17.66 2.25
N ASP A 58 12.60 18.37 3.12
CA ASP A 58 12.71 18.19 4.57
C ASP A 58 11.86 17.02 5.07
N ARG A 59 10.63 16.86 4.56
CA ARG A 59 9.75 15.71 4.82
C ARG A 59 10.33 14.39 4.27
N ALA A 60 11.16 14.44 3.24
CA ALA A 60 11.87 13.26 2.74
C ALA A 60 12.98 12.78 3.69
N LYS A 61 13.50 13.66 4.57
CA LYS A 61 14.46 13.30 5.63
C LYS A 61 13.76 12.73 6.86
N GLU A 62 12.46 12.94 6.99
CA GLU A 62 11.66 12.43 8.10
C GLU A 62 11.24 10.98 7.85
N VAL A 63 11.72 10.07 8.70
CA VAL A 63 11.23 8.68 8.72
C VAL A 63 9.78 8.70 9.18
N SER A 64 8.89 8.14 8.36
CA SER A 64 7.45 8.14 8.63
C SER A 64 7.11 7.25 9.84
N GLN A 65 6.03 7.54 10.56
CA GLN A 65 5.66 6.74 11.72
C GLN A 65 5.40 5.27 11.34
N SER A 66 4.86 5.02 10.15
CA SER A 66 4.64 3.67 9.63
C SER A 66 5.93 2.92 9.25
N GLU A 67 7.03 3.64 9.02
CA GLU A 67 8.38 3.06 8.88
C GLU A 67 9.03 2.80 10.25
N LYS A 68 8.81 3.68 11.25
CA LYS A 68 9.31 3.49 12.63
C LYS A 68 8.62 2.35 13.36
N THR A 69 7.29 2.25 13.24
CA THR A 69 6.46 1.24 13.91
C THR A 69 5.52 0.57 12.90
N PRO A 70 6.07 -0.31 12.03
CA PRO A 70 5.28 -0.96 10.99
C PRO A 70 4.24 -1.92 11.59
N LEU A 71 2.98 -1.76 11.20
CA LEU A 71 1.90 -2.68 11.59
C LEU A 71 2.03 -4.04 10.88
N VAL A 72 1.55 -5.11 11.53
CA VAL A 72 1.42 -6.43 10.90
C VAL A 72 0.36 -6.38 9.80
N ILE A 73 0.60 -7.06 8.68
CA ILE A 73 -0.32 -7.12 7.53
C ILE A 73 -1.28 -8.31 7.68
N GLU A 74 -2.56 -8.05 7.40
CA GLU A 74 -3.65 -9.01 7.48
C GLU A 74 -3.55 -10.08 6.39
N ASP A 75 -3.03 -11.25 6.75
CA ASP A 75 -3.16 -12.40 5.86
C ASP A 75 -4.59 -12.98 5.91
N PHE A 76 -5.16 -13.31 4.76
CA PHE A 76 -6.50 -13.91 4.62
C PHE A 76 -6.42 -15.28 3.96
N LYS A 77 -7.46 -16.09 4.09
CA LYS A 77 -7.62 -17.34 3.36
C LYS A 77 -9.08 -17.53 3.01
N VAL A 78 -9.35 -18.09 1.83
CA VAL A 78 -10.72 -18.50 1.47
C VAL A 78 -10.93 -19.91 2.03
N LYS A 79 -11.97 -20.10 2.86
CA LYS A 79 -12.37 -21.41 3.39
C LYS A 79 -13.88 -21.58 3.23
N LYS A 80 -14.31 -22.60 2.47
CA LYS A 80 -15.73 -22.86 2.15
C LYS A 80 -16.42 -21.63 1.55
N GLY A 81 -15.81 -21.02 0.53
CA GLY A 81 -16.33 -19.83 -0.15
C GLY A 81 -16.32 -18.52 0.66
N LYS A 82 -15.88 -18.54 1.94
CA LYS A 82 -15.83 -17.34 2.79
C LYS A 82 -14.40 -16.87 3.02
N LEU A 83 -14.17 -15.56 2.90
CA LEU A 83 -12.90 -14.91 3.24
C LEU A 83 -12.72 -14.91 4.77
N LYS A 84 -11.63 -15.50 5.26
CA LYS A 84 -11.27 -15.56 6.69
C LYS A 84 -9.85 -15.07 6.90
N PHE A 85 -9.68 -14.09 7.79
CA PHE A 85 -8.35 -13.63 8.21
C PHE A 85 -7.64 -14.70 9.06
N LYS A 86 -6.33 -14.89 8.86
CA LYS A 86 -5.50 -15.72 9.73
C LYS A 86 -5.48 -15.11 11.14
N LYS A 87 -5.41 -15.97 12.15
CA LYS A 87 -5.34 -15.53 13.55
C LYS A 87 -3.93 -14.95 13.80
N GLY A 88 -3.85 -13.81 14.47
CA GLY A 88 -2.58 -13.16 14.80
C GLY A 88 -1.98 -12.29 13.70
N THR A 89 -2.57 -12.25 12.50
CA THR A 89 -2.11 -11.37 11.41
C THR A 89 -2.85 -10.03 11.38
N LYS A 90 -3.84 -9.82 12.25
CA LYS A 90 -4.56 -8.55 12.33
C LYS A 90 -3.71 -7.46 13.00
N PRO A 91 -3.63 -6.25 12.44
CA PRO A 91 -2.90 -5.13 13.01
C PRO A 91 -3.53 -4.65 14.32
N TYR A 92 -4.84 -4.83 14.52
CA TYR A 92 -5.51 -4.47 15.77
C TYR A 92 -6.06 -5.69 16.51
N ASN A 93 -5.72 -5.79 17.80
CA ASN A 93 -6.26 -6.79 18.71
C ASN A 93 -7.37 -6.18 19.57
N LYS A 94 -8.62 -6.39 19.16
CA LYS A 94 -9.82 -5.89 19.87
C LYS A 94 -9.90 -6.33 21.33
N LYS A 95 -9.44 -7.55 21.66
CA LYS A 95 -9.50 -8.08 23.04
C LYS A 95 -8.53 -7.35 23.97
N LYS A 96 -7.31 -7.12 23.49
CA LYS A 96 -6.26 -6.41 24.25
C LYS A 96 -6.30 -4.89 24.07
N LYS A 97 -7.21 -4.39 23.21
CA LYS A 97 -7.29 -2.99 22.78
C LYS A 97 -5.93 -2.42 22.33
N SER A 98 -5.11 -3.23 21.66
CA SER A 98 -3.73 -2.88 21.30
C SER A 98 -3.41 -3.17 19.83
N PHE A 99 -2.40 -2.49 19.29
CA PHE A 99 -1.88 -2.74 17.94
C PHE A 99 -0.76 -3.79 17.95
N ASN A 100 -0.73 -4.63 16.91
CA ASN A 100 0.33 -5.58 16.63
C ASN A 100 1.28 -4.97 15.60
N TYR A 101 2.54 -4.78 15.99
CA TYR A 101 3.60 -4.28 15.13
C TYR A 101 4.47 -5.45 14.63
N LYS A 102 5.05 -5.30 13.44
CA LYS A 102 6.12 -6.19 12.99
C LYS A 102 7.31 -6.05 13.95
N LYS A 103 7.81 -7.19 14.40
CA LYS A 103 9.10 -7.26 15.09
C LYS A 103 10.22 -7.18 14.06
#